data_AF-A0A812KFK1-F1
#
_entry.id   AF-A0A812KFK1-F1
#
_cell.length_a   1.000
_cell.length_b   1.000
_cell.length_c   1.000
_cell.angle_alpha   90.00
_cell.angle_beta   90.00
_cell.angle_gamma   90.00
#
_symmetry.space_group_name_H-M   'P 1'
#
loop_
_entity.id
_entity.type
_entity.pdbx_description
1 polymer ?
#
loop_
_entity_poly.entity_id
_entity_poly.type
_entity_poly.pdbx_seq_one_letter_code
_entity_poly.pdbx_strand_id
1 'polypeptide(L)'
;MYAEDGIRDVEAMSSQELVEHKSKLVLTSLKPKTCIKDPKRLQSAVGNLWSAWLAVVATLSLKFAQTTAYALAIAEMLKYPVTRYTAPVLAYSLGPDLVKWVDVIIDSVLKAVLILIVWIFAKMRPSPKCQTCLQMHEVTKCM
;
A
#
# COMPACT_ATOMS: atom_id res chain seq x y z
N MET A 1 22.79 -25.34 -9.06
CA MET A 1 23.45 -26.45 -9.78
C MET A 1 23.60 -25.98 -11.21
N TYR A 2 24.79 -26.17 -11.76
CA TYR A 2 25.12 -25.89 -13.16
C TYR A 2 25.28 -27.26 -13.83
N ALA A 3 24.77 -27.43 -15.04
CA ALA A 3 25.05 -28.62 -15.83
C ALA A 3 26.50 -28.61 -16.34
N GLU A 4 27.01 -29.77 -16.77
CA GLU A 4 28.41 -29.98 -17.19
C GLU A 4 28.86 -29.08 -18.38
N ASP A 5 27.91 -28.44 -19.03
CA ASP A 5 27.98 -27.51 -20.15
C ASP A 5 28.03 -26.02 -19.74
N GLY A 6 28.11 -25.72 -18.44
CA GLY A 6 28.42 -24.38 -17.91
C GLY A 6 27.27 -23.36 -17.97
N ILE A 7 26.11 -23.75 -18.51
CA ILE A 7 24.88 -22.96 -18.54
C ILE A 7 24.06 -23.28 -17.27
N ARG A 8 23.35 -22.29 -16.71
CA ARG A 8 22.44 -22.55 -15.59
C ARG A 8 21.31 -23.47 -16.08
N ASP A 9 21.00 -24.55 -15.34
CA ASP A 9 19.87 -25.45 -15.65
C ASP A 9 18.55 -24.72 -15.94
N VAL A 10 18.38 -23.54 -15.31
CA VAL A 10 17.19 -22.67 -15.46
C VAL A 10 17.11 -22.02 -16.86
N GLU A 11 18.20 -21.94 -17.60
CA GLU A 11 18.26 -21.33 -18.93
C GLU A 11 18.24 -22.38 -20.05
N ALA A 12 18.57 -23.64 -19.75
CA ALA A 12 18.50 -24.76 -20.70
C ALA A 12 17.09 -25.35 -20.84
N MET A 13 16.17 -25.08 -19.90
CA MET A 13 14.81 -25.62 -19.89
C MET A 13 13.79 -24.71 -20.57
N SER A 14 12.83 -25.29 -21.29
CA SER A 14 11.71 -24.55 -21.88
C SER A 14 10.82 -23.91 -20.79
N SER A 15 10.25 -22.73 -21.04
CA SER A 15 9.49 -21.96 -20.03
C SER A 15 8.32 -22.72 -19.39
N GLN A 16 7.75 -23.70 -20.09
CA GLN A 16 6.65 -24.53 -19.58
C GLN A 16 7.16 -25.62 -18.64
N GLU A 17 8.24 -26.31 -19.00
CA GLU A 17 8.88 -27.33 -18.14
C GLU A 17 9.48 -26.71 -16.87
N LEU A 18 9.86 -25.44 -16.93
CA LEU A 18 10.37 -24.70 -15.78
C LEU A 18 9.29 -24.43 -14.72
N VAL A 19 8.05 -24.21 -15.15
CA VAL A 19 6.89 -24.04 -14.26
C VAL A 19 6.50 -25.38 -13.64
N GLU A 20 6.50 -26.47 -14.41
CA GLU A 20 6.25 -27.81 -13.88
C GLU A 20 7.33 -28.25 -12.91
N HIS A 21 8.60 -27.98 -13.21
CA HIS A 21 9.71 -28.33 -12.34
C HIS A 21 9.71 -27.48 -11.07
N LYS A 22 9.46 -26.16 -11.15
CA LYS A 22 9.36 -25.30 -9.96
C LYS A 22 8.12 -25.59 -9.12
N SER A 23 6.98 -25.88 -9.73
CA SER A 23 5.76 -26.27 -9.00
C SER A 23 5.94 -27.62 -8.31
N LYS A 24 6.57 -28.61 -8.98
CA LYS A 24 7.00 -29.84 -8.32
C LYS A 24 8.00 -29.56 -7.21
N LEU A 25 9.01 -28.73 -7.40
CA LEU A 25 9.97 -28.41 -6.34
C LEU A 25 9.32 -27.69 -5.16
N VAL A 26 8.33 -26.82 -5.37
CA VAL A 26 7.56 -26.21 -4.27
C VAL A 26 6.74 -27.27 -3.53
N LEU A 27 6.05 -28.15 -4.25
CA LEU A 27 5.27 -29.25 -3.68
C LEU A 27 6.14 -30.31 -2.98
N THR A 28 7.36 -30.55 -3.47
CA THR A 28 8.30 -31.55 -2.94
C THR A 28 9.18 -30.97 -1.85
N SER A 29 9.50 -29.67 -1.89
CA SER A 29 10.14 -28.93 -0.78
C SER A 29 9.16 -28.64 0.35
N LEU A 30 7.85 -28.75 0.09
CA LEU A 30 6.81 -28.81 1.11
C LEU A 30 6.72 -30.18 1.83
N LYS A 31 7.44 -31.22 1.36
CA LYS A 31 7.67 -32.46 2.13
C LYS A 31 8.90 -32.27 3.05
N PRO A 32 8.88 -32.88 4.25
CA PRO A 32 8.64 -32.19 5.51
C PRO A 32 9.95 -31.82 6.23
N LYS A 33 10.28 -30.54 6.32
CA LYS A 33 11.28 -30.04 7.29
C LYS A 33 10.90 -28.75 7.99
N THR A 34 9.81 -28.10 7.58
CA THR A 34 9.27 -26.91 8.25
C THR A 34 7.90 -27.23 8.85
N CYS A 35 7.89 -27.28 10.17
CA CYS A 35 6.85 -27.24 11.21
C CYS A 35 5.38 -26.89 10.85
N ILE A 36 4.78 -27.35 9.75
CA ILE A 36 3.35 -27.15 9.47
C ILE A 36 2.62 -28.47 9.72
N LYS A 37 2.22 -28.68 10.98
CA LYS A 37 1.48 -29.87 11.43
C LYS A 37 0.09 -30.00 10.78
N ASP A 38 -0.52 -28.90 10.36
CA ASP A 38 -1.87 -28.88 9.79
C ASP A 38 -1.97 -27.90 8.60
N PRO A 39 -2.08 -28.37 7.35
CA PRO A 39 -2.20 -27.48 6.18
C PRO A 39 -3.48 -26.62 6.22
N LYS A 40 -4.56 -27.14 6.83
CA LYS A 40 -5.81 -26.39 7.06
C LYS A 40 -5.59 -25.16 7.94
N ARG A 41 -4.73 -25.23 8.95
CA ARG A 41 -4.47 -24.10 9.86
C ARG A 41 -3.69 -22.98 9.17
N LEU A 42 -2.77 -23.33 8.28
CA LEU A 42 -2.04 -22.36 7.46
C LEU A 42 -3.00 -21.65 6.49
N GLN A 43 -3.86 -22.41 5.80
CA GLN A 43 -4.86 -21.84 4.90
C GLN A 43 -5.82 -20.90 5.65
N SER A 44 -6.30 -21.28 6.84
CA SER A 44 -7.13 -20.40 7.66
C SER A 44 -6.38 -19.16 8.16
N ALA A 45 -5.10 -19.27 8.54
CA ALA A 45 -4.30 -18.12 8.96
C ALA A 45 -4.09 -17.12 7.80
N VAL A 46 -3.78 -17.61 6.61
CA VAL A 46 -3.65 -16.79 5.40
C VAL A 46 -5.00 -16.18 5.02
N GLY A 47 -6.09 -16.94 5.09
CA GLY A 47 -7.45 -16.44 4.85
C GLY A 47 -7.88 -15.36 5.83
N ASN A 48 -7.53 -15.52 7.11
CA ASN A 48 -7.79 -14.51 8.14
C ASN A 48 -6.96 -13.24 7.92
N LEU A 49 -5.69 -13.37 7.55
CA LEU A 49 -4.83 -12.23 7.20
C LEU A 49 -5.38 -11.47 5.98
N TRP A 50 -5.81 -12.21 4.95
CA TRP A 50 -6.45 -11.63 3.77
C TRP A 50 -7.75 -10.91 4.09
N SER A 51 -8.59 -11.50 4.97
CA SER A 51 -9.85 -10.90 5.39
C SER A 51 -9.64 -9.65 6.24
N ALA A 52 -8.66 -9.66 7.16
CA ALA A 52 -8.28 -8.51 7.95
C ALA A 52 -7.74 -7.37 7.06
N TRP A 53 -6.92 -7.71 6.07
CA TRP A 53 -6.43 -6.76 5.07
C TRP A 53 -7.58 -6.13 4.27
N LEU A 54 -8.50 -6.94 3.75
CA LEU A 54 -9.68 -6.46 3.04
C LEU A 54 -10.59 -5.60 3.93
N ALA A 55 -10.73 -5.92 5.21
CA ALA A 55 -11.50 -5.11 6.16
C ALA A 55 -10.86 -3.72 6.39
N VAL A 56 -9.53 -3.66 6.48
CA VAL A 56 -8.79 -2.40 6.56
C VAL A 56 -8.94 -1.61 5.25
N VAL A 57 -8.76 -2.25 4.10
CA VAL A 57 -8.95 -1.62 2.78
C VAL A 57 -10.39 -1.14 2.60
N ALA A 58 -11.40 -1.90 3.05
CA ALA A 58 -12.80 -1.51 3.00
C ALA A 58 -13.09 -0.29 3.90
N THR A 59 -12.52 -0.27 5.11
CA THR A 59 -12.62 0.85 6.05
C THR A 59 -11.96 2.12 5.50
N LEU A 60 -10.83 1.96 4.81
CA LEU A 60 -10.11 3.05 4.16
C LEU A 60 -10.71 3.45 2.79
N SER A 61 -11.48 2.61 2.11
CA SER A 61 -11.97 2.94 0.76
C SER A 61 -13.33 3.64 0.75
N LEU A 62 -14.25 3.29 1.65
CA LEU A 62 -15.66 3.73 1.59
C LEU A 62 -15.90 5.23 1.84
N LYS A 63 -15.01 5.93 2.55
CA LYS A 63 -15.15 7.38 2.84
C LYS A 63 -13.89 8.20 2.57
N PHE A 64 -12.79 7.52 2.26
CA PHE A 64 -11.46 8.13 2.23
C PHE A 64 -10.91 8.30 0.83
N ALA A 65 -11.54 7.72 -0.20
CA ALA A 65 -11.05 7.84 -1.58
C ALA A 65 -11.02 9.31 -2.04
N GLN A 66 -12.10 10.05 -1.79
CA GLN A 66 -12.19 11.46 -2.16
C GLN A 66 -11.22 12.34 -1.34
N THR A 67 -11.10 12.10 -0.03
CA THR A 67 -10.17 12.84 0.83
C THR A 67 -8.72 12.53 0.50
N THR A 68 -8.41 11.28 0.17
CA THR A 68 -7.06 10.86 -0.26
C THR A 68 -6.71 11.47 -1.62
N ALA A 69 -7.66 11.52 -2.56
CA ALA A 69 -7.45 12.18 -3.84
C ALA A 69 -7.10 13.67 -3.67
N TYR A 70 -7.81 14.39 -2.79
CA TYR A 70 -7.47 15.78 -2.47
C TYR A 70 -6.11 15.89 -1.77
N ALA A 71 -5.82 15.03 -0.79
CA ALA A 71 -4.53 15.02 -0.10
C ALA A 71 -3.36 14.78 -1.05
N LEU A 72 -3.50 13.84 -2.00
CA LEU A 72 -2.50 13.54 -3.01
C LEU A 72 -2.33 14.70 -4.00
N ALA A 73 -3.42 15.34 -4.45
CA ALA A 73 -3.34 16.52 -5.31
C ALA A 73 -2.58 17.67 -4.64
N ILE A 74 -2.82 17.89 -3.35
CA ILE A 74 -2.09 18.88 -2.55
C ILE A 74 -0.62 18.45 -2.36
N ALA A 75 -0.37 17.16 -2.16
CA ALA A 75 0.99 16.63 -2.00
C ALA A 75 1.86 16.86 -3.24
N GLU A 76 1.33 16.64 -4.43
CA GLU A 76 2.05 16.88 -5.68
C GLU A 76 2.42 18.37 -5.86
N MET A 77 1.57 19.29 -5.40
CA MET A 77 1.85 20.73 -5.42
C MET A 77 2.95 21.12 -4.40
N LEU A 78 2.96 20.48 -3.22
CA LEU A 78 3.93 20.76 -2.16
C LEU A 78 5.26 20.01 -2.32
N LYS A 79 5.33 19.01 -3.20
CA LYS A 79 6.53 18.19 -3.37
C LYS A 79 7.76 19.01 -3.72
N TYR A 80 7.66 19.89 -4.72
CA TYR A 80 8.78 20.73 -5.17
C TYR A 80 9.36 21.65 -4.08
N PRO A 81 8.55 22.49 -3.39
CA PRO A 81 9.08 23.34 -2.34
C PRO A 81 9.61 22.53 -1.15
N VAL A 82 8.91 21.47 -0.73
CA VAL A 82 9.34 20.64 0.41
C VAL A 82 10.67 19.98 0.12
N THR A 83 10.82 19.30 -1.02
CA THR A 83 12.08 18.66 -1.41
C THR A 83 13.22 19.68 -1.52
N ARG A 84 12.96 20.91 -2.00
CA ARG A 84 13.98 21.95 -2.08
C ARG A 84 14.57 22.34 -0.72
N TYR A 85 13.75 22.38 0.32
CA TYR A 85 14.19 22.78 1.67
C TYR A 85 14.68 21.61 2.53
N THR A 86 14.05 20.43 2.43
CA THR A 86 14.33 19.29 3.33
C THR A 86 15.39 18.34 2.78
N ALA A 87 15.58 18.27 1.46
CA ALA A 87 16.61 17.41 0.86
C ALA A 87 18.05 17.69 1.35
N PRO A 88 18.54 18.94 1.43
CA PRO A 88 19.91 19.18 1.89
C PRO A 88 20.12 18.80 3.36
N VAL A 89 19.10 18.97 4.20
CA VAL A 89 19.16 18.63 5.64
C VAL A 89 19.19 17.11 5.85
N LEU A 90 18.36 16.36 5.11
CA LEU A 90 18.35 14.90 5.17
C LEU A 90 19.61 14.30 4.54
N ALA A 91 20.11 14.86 3.43
CA ALA A 91 21.32 14.39 2.77
C ALA A 91 22.57 14.55 3.65
N TYR A 92 22.64 15.60 4.47
CA TYR A 92 23.71 15.79 5.45
C TYR A 92 23.65 14.74 6.58
N SER A 93 22.44 14.32 6.97
CA SER A 93 22.22 13.45 8.13
C SER A 93 22.33 11.95 7.82
N LEU A 94 22.01 11.52 6.58
CA LEU A 94 21.88 10.11 6.21
C LEU A 94 23.15 9.46 5.64
N GLY A 95 24.21 10.22 5.36
CA GLY A 95 25.44 9.70 4.75
C GLY A 95 25.27 9.30 3.26
N PRO A 96 26.37 9.13 2.51
CA PRO A 96 26.38 9.07 1.04
C PRO A 96 25.60 7.90 0.44
N ASP A 97 25.51 6.74 1.12
CA ASP A 97 24.82 5.54 0.61
C ASP A 97 23.27 5.62 0.69
N LEU A 98 22.74 6.42 1.62
CA LEU A 98 21.29 6.53 1.84
C LEU A 98 20.67 7.77 1.17
N VAL A 99 21.46 8.61 0.49
CA VAL A 99 20.98 9.81 -0.20
C VAL A 99 19.91 9.48 -1.25
N LYS A 100 19.99 8.29 -1.88
CA LYS A 100 18.98 7.81 -2.85
C LYS A 100 17.57 7.61 -2.25
N TRP A 101 17.48 7.38 -0.96
CA TRP A 101 16.20 7.19 -0.26
C TRP A 101 15.56 8.50 0.18
N VAL A 102 16.28 9.62 0.13
CA VAL A 102 15.81 10.92 0.62
C VAL A 102 14.53 11.35 -0.10
N ASP A 103 14.47 11.21 -1.43
CA ASP A 103 13.26 11.57 -2.20
C ASP A 103 12.07 10.68 -1.83
N VAL A 104 12.29 9.37 -1.66
CA VAL A 104 11.25 8.40 -1.25
C VAL A 104 10.73 8.71 0.16
N ILE A 105 11.63 9.05 1.08
CA ILE A 105 11.27 9.40 2.46
C ILE A 105 10.48 10.71 2.48
N ILE A 106 10.91 11.73 1.74
CA ILE A 106 10.21 13.03 1.68
C ILE A 106 8.81 12.86 1.07
N ASP A 107 8.70 12.15 -0.05
CA ASP A 107 7.42 11.93 -0.74
C ASP A 107 6.43 11.13 0.13
N SER A 108 6.90 10.05 0.77
CA SER A 108 6.06 9.23 1.65
C SER A 108 5.61 9.97 2.90
N VAL A 109 6.50 10.71 3.56
CA VAL A 109 6.17 11.50 4.76
C VAL A 109 5.20 12.65 4.41
N LEU A 110 5.44 13.36 3.31
CA LEU A 110 4.56 14.45 2.87
C LEU A 110 3.14 13.94 2.59
N LYS A 111 3.01 12.81 1.88
CA LYS A 111 1.72 12.18 1.59
C LYS A 111 1.04 11.70 2.87
N ALA A 112 1.76 11.05 3.78
CA ALA A 112 1.21 10.58 5.05
C ALA A 112 0.69 11.75 5.92
N VAL A 113 1.46 12.83 6.05
CA VAL A 113 1.07 14.02 6.83
C VAL A 113 -0.16 14.69 6.21
N LEU A 114 -0.20 14.88 4.89
CA LEU A 114 -1.34 15.49 4.22
C LEU A 114 -2.61 14.64 4.31
N ILE A 115 -2.50 13.32 4.21
CA ILE A 115 -3.62 12.40 4.40
C ILE A 115 -4.18 12.53 5.84
N LEU A 116 -3.30 12.61 6.85
CA LEU A 116 -3.72 12.81 8.24
C LEU A 116 -4.40 14.16 8.45
N ILE A 117 -3.86 15.24 7.89
CA ILE A 117 -4.44 16.58 7.98
C ILE A 117 -5.83 16.60 7.33
N VAL A 118 -5.95 16.13 6.09
CA VAL A 118 -7.24 16.09 5.38
C VAL A 118 -8.24 15.20 6.12
N TRP A 119 -7.79 14.11 6.74
CA TRP A 119 -8.66 13.27 7.57
C TRP A 119 -9.20 13.99 8.80
N ILE A 120 -8.35 14.74 9.52
CA ILE A 120 -8.78 15.53 10.68
C ILE A 120 -9.85 16.54 10.25
N PHE A 121 -9.65 17.25 9.14
CA PHE A 121 -10.64 18.17 8.58
C PHE A 121 -11.92 17.46 8.13
N ALA A 122 -11.81 16.31 7.47
CA ALA A 122 -12.97 15.53 7.04
C ALA A 122 -13.78 14.99 8.23
N LYS A 123 -13.09 14.61 9.31
CA LYS A 123 -13.71 14.14 10.56
C LYS A 123 -14.44 15.27 11.31
N MET A 124 -13.93 16.50 11.22
CA MET A 124 -14.58 17.69 11.78
C MET A 124 -15.82 18.13 11.01
N ARG A 125 -16.01 17.70 9.76
CA ARG A 125 -17.19 18.09 8.97
C ARG A 125 -18.46 17.45 9.56
N PRO A 126 -19.49 18.26 9.92
CA PRO A 126 -20.76 17.72 10.37
C PRO A 126 -21.43 16.89 9.27
N SER A 127 -22.16 15.85 9.68
CA SER A 127 -22.80 14.88 8.78
C SER A 127 -23.78 15.56 7.79
N PRO A 128 -23.84 15.13 6.52
CA PRO A 128 -24.68 15.75 5.48
C PRO A 128 -26.18 15.74 5.79
N LYS A 129 -26.64 14.96 6.78
CA LYS A 129 -28.05 14.97 7.23
C LYS A 129 -28.50 16.34 7.74
N CYS A 130 -27.58 17.20 8.20
CA CYS A 130 -27.91 18.55 8.65
C CYS A 130 -28.22 19.49 7.47
N GLN A 131 -27.59 19.27 6.31
CA GLN A 131 -27.71 20.13 5.14
C GLN A 131 -29.00 19.87 4.35
N THR A 132 -29.47 18.62 4.30
CA THR A 132 -30.74 18.26 3.67
C THR A 132 -31.95 18.78 4.45
N CYS A 133 -31.90 18.80 5.79
CA CYS A 133 -32.96 19.39 6.62
C CYS A 133 -33.06 20.91 6.44
N LEU A 134 -31.94 21.61 6.29
CA LEU A 134 -31.93 23.05 6.03
C LEU A 134 -32.55 23.39 4.66
N GLN A 135 -32.24 22.59 3.65
CA GLN A 135 -32.79 22.77 2.30
C GLN A 135 -34.29 22.47 2.23
N MET A 136 -34.80 21.43 2.93
CA MET A 136 -36.25 21.17 2.96
C MET A 136 -37.03 22.26 3.71
N HIS A 137 -36.46 22.84 4.76
CA HIS A 137 -37.11 23.93 5.49
C HIS A 137 -37.16 25.24 4.68
N GLU A 138 -36.16 25.53 3.83
CA GLU A 138 -36.26 26.64 2.87
C GLU A 138 -37.31 26.39 1.79
N VAL A 139 -37.34 25.19 1.19
CA VAL A 139 -38.32 24.86 0.13
C VAL A 139 -39.77 24.96 0.64
N THR A 140 -40.02 24.63 1.90
CA THR A 140 -41.37 24.71 2.50
C THR A 140 -41.79 26.16 2.82
N LYS A 141 -40.84 27.09 2.99
CA LYS A 141 -41.13 28.52 3.16
C LYS A 141 -41.37 29.27 1.85
N CYS A 142 -40.97 28.69 0.73
CA CYS A 142 -41.16 29.25 -0.62
C CYS A 142 -42.47 28.80 -1.29
N MET A 143 -43.35 28.09 -0.58
CA MET A 143 -44.66 27.64 -1.03
C MET A 143 -45.76 28.23 -0.14
#